data_AF-A0A958FVR2-F1
#
_entry.id   AF-A0A958FVR2-F1
#
_cell.length_a   1.000
_cell.length_b   1.000
_cell.length_c   1.000
_cell.angle_alpha   90.00
_cell.angle_beta   90.00
_cell.angle_gamma   90.00
#
_symmetry.space_group_name_H-M   'P 1'
#
loop_
_entity.id
_entity.type
_entity.pdbx_description
1 polymer ?
#
loop_
_entity_poly.entity_id
_entity_poly.type
_entity_poly.pdbx_seq_one_letter_code
_entity_poly.pdbx_strand_id
1 'polypeptide(L)' 'KYVDQKMKKTIAILLVSSFLVFAGENDGVTGMSFLKIGVGARAGGMGEAYAAVADDATATYWNPAGLMASDRNNLTMM' A
#
# COMPACT_ATOMS: atom_id res chain seq x y z
N LYS A 1 -21.70 -12.48 -39.93
CA LYS A 1 -22.52 -12.95 -38.76
C LYS A 1 -21.65 -13.47 -37.61
N TYR A 2 -20.90 -14.58 -37.74
CA TYR A 2 -20.08 -15.11 -36.63
C TYR A 2 -18.88 -14.20 -36.27
N VAL A 3 -18.24 -13.60 -37.28
CA VAL A 3 -17.10 -12.67 -37.13
C VAL A 3 -17.51 -11.37 -36.43
N ASP A 4 -18.68 -10.82 -36.76
CA ASP A 4 -19.22 -9.60 -36.13
C ASP A 4 -19.52 -9.80 -34.64
N GLN A 5 -19.97 -10.99 -34.25
CA GLN A 5 -20.25 -11.33 -32.86
C GLN A 5 -18.97 -11.51 -32.03
N LYS A 6 -17.89 -12.04 -32.65
CA LYS A 6 -16.57 -12.14 -32.00
C LYS A 6 -15.96 -10.76 -31.77
N MET A 7 -16.03 -9.85 -32.75
CA MET A 7 -15.50 -8.48 -32.65
C MET A 7 -16.26 -7.63 -31.62
N LYS A 8 -17.60 -7.74 -31.57
CA LYS A 8 -18.42 -7.08 -30.55
C LYS A 8 -18.10 -7.56 -29.12
N LYS A 9 -17.81 -8.86 -28.94
CA LYS A 9 -17.37 -9.40 -27.65
C LYS A 9 -15.99 -8.88 -27.24
N THR A 10 -15.04 -8.77 -28.17
CA THR A 10 -13.71 -8.20 -27.89
C THR A 10 -13.82 -6.73 -27.46
N ILE A 11 -14.64 -5.94 -28.15
CA ILE A 11 -14.89 -4.52 -27.81
C ILE A 11 -15.57 -4.41 -26.45
N ALA A 12 -16.56 -5.27 -26.16
CA ALA A 12 -17.21 -5.30 -24.85
C ALA A 12 -16.23 -5.67 -23.72
N ILE A 13 -15.33 -6.63 -23.93
CA ILE A 13 -14.30 -6.99 -22.96
C ILE A 13 -13.32 -5.83 -22.71
N LEU A 14 -12.90 -5.13 -23.78
CA LEU A 14 -12.04 -3.95 -23.64
C LEU A 14 -12.73 -2.83 -22.86
N LEU A 15 -14.00 -2.53 -23.17
CA LEU A 15 -14.78 -1.50 -22.47
C LEU A 15 -15.02 -1.83 -21.00
N VAL A 16 -15.29 -3.10 -20.67
CA VAL A 16 -15.46 -3.56 -19.28
C VAL A 16 -14.13 -3.49 -18.52
N SER A 17 -12.99 -3.80 -19.17
CA SER A 17 -11.68 -3.70 -18.52
C SER A 17 -11.33 -2.25 -18.15
N SER A 18 -11.67 -1.28 -19.01
CA SER A 18 -11.45 0.14 -18.72
C SER A 18 -12.32 0.65 -17.57
N PHE A 19 -13.51 0.08 -17.36
CA PHE A 19 -14.40 0.47 -16.27
C PHE A 19 -13.92 -0.03 -14.89
N LEU A 20 -13.18 -1.15 -14.86
CA LEU A 20 -12.61 -1.70 -13.62
C LEU A 20 -11.40 -0.90 -13.09
N VAL A 21 -10.72 -0.13 -13.94
CA VAL A 21 -9.56 0.68 -13.54
C VAL A 21 -9.96 1.94 -12.75
N PHE A 22 -11.20 2.42 -12.90
CA PHE A 22 -11.71 3.61 -12.19
C PHE A 22 -12.40 3.31 -10.85
N ALA A 23 -12.43 2.04 -10.42
CA ALA A 23 -13.05 1.63 -9.17
C ALA A 23 -12.04 1.62 -8.02
N GLY A 24 -11.67 2.80 -7.52
CA GLY A 24 -11.04 2.89 -6.20
C GLY A 24 -10.10 4.07 -6.00
N GLU A 25 -10.62 5.15 -5.42
CA GLU A 25 -9.83 5.99 -4.52
C GLU A 25 -10.78 6.61 -3.49
N ASN A 26 -11.16 5.82 -2.48
CA ASN A 26 -11.74 6.35 -1.23
C ASN A 26 -10.59 6.61 -0.26
N ASP A 27 -9.66 7.46 -0.67
CA ASP A 27 -8.63 7.95 0.23
C ASP A 27 -9.36 8.73 1.32
N GLY A 28 -9.46 8.15 2.52
CA GLY A 28 -10.01 8.84 3.68
C GLY A 28 -9.28 10.17 3.81
N VAL A 29 -9.96 11.27 3.47
CA VAL A 29 -9.38 12.62 3.52
C VAL A 29 -9.34 13.03 4.98
N THR A 30 -8.48 12.35 5.75
CA THR A 30 -8.09 12.82 7.08
C THR A 30 -7.23 14.05 6.81
N GLY A 31 -7.59 15.22 7.34
CA GLY A 31 -6.99 16.54 7.04
C GLY A 31 -5.49 16.70 7.40
N MET A 32 -4.78 15.59 7.56
CA MET A 32 -3.39 15.45 7.96
C MET A 32 -2.68 14.55 6.94
N SER A 33 -2.29 15.12 5.80
CA SER A 33 -1.61 14.38 4.72
C SER A 33 -0.31 13.70 5.15
N PHE A 34 0.30 14.15 6.26
CA PHE A 34 1.48 13.51 6.83
C PHE A 34 1.21 12.10 7.40
N LEU A 35 -0.04 11.74 7.71
CA LEU A 35 -0.38 10.40 8.21
C LEU A 35 -0.25 9.33 7.12
N LYS A 36 -0.20 9.74 5.86
CA LYS A 36 0.09 8.88 4.69
C LYS A 36 1.59 8.67 4.48
N ILE A 37 2.44 9.33 5.25
CA ILE A 37 3.90 9.19 5.13
C ILE A 37 4.35 8.27 6.25
N GLY A 38 4.74 7.05 5.90
CA GLY A 38 5.32 6.09 6.82
C GLY A 38 6.67 6.54 7.37
N VAL A 39 7.02 6.04 8.57
CA VAL A 39 8.29 6.35 9.23
C VAL A 39 9.37 5.34 8.83
N GLY A 40 10.55 5.84 8.44
CA GLY A 40 11.76 5.04 8.25
C GLY A 40 11.99 4.57 6.81
N ALA A 41 13.25 4.70 6.35
CA ALA A 41 13.63 4.36 4.97
C ALA A 41 13.46 2.88 4.62
N ARG A 42 13.69 1.97 5.57
CA ARG A 42 13.48 0.52 5.39
C ARG A 42 12.02 0.20 5.15
N ALA A 43 11.12 0.75 5.96
CA ALA A 43 9.68 0.59 5.79
C ALA A 43 9.20 1.22 4.48
N GLY A 44 9.69 2.41 4.13
CA GLY A 44 9.42 3.06 2.84
C GLY A 44 9.86 2.21 1.64
N GLY A 45 11.05 1.59 1.71
CA GLY A 45 11.54 0.67 0.67
C GLY A 45 10.71 -0.61 0.52
N MET A 46 9.99 -1.01 1.57
CA MET A 46 9.05 -2.14 1.55
C MET A 46 7.62 -1.72 1.16
N GLY A 47 7.42 -0.47 0.72
CA GLY A 47 6.10 0.07 0.41
C GLY A 47 5.20 0.10 1.64
N GLU A 48 5.75 0.47 2.80
CA GLU A 48 5.05 0.57 4.08
C GLU A 48 4.56 -0.77 4.66
N ALA A 49 4.92 -1.90 4.05
CA ALA A 49 4.60 -3.24 4.53
C ALA A 49 5.59 -3.75 5.60
N TYR A 50 5.72 -3.02 6.72
CA TYR A 50 6.77 -3.26 7.73
C TYR A 50 6.30 -3.88 9.06
N ALA A 51 4.99 -4.03 9.28
CA ALA A 51 4.42 -4.42 10.58
C ALA A 51 4.93 -5.76 11.17
N ALA A 52 5.24 -6.74 10.33
CA ALA A 52 5.70 -8.07 10.79
C ALA A 52 7.19 -8.13 11.15
N VAL A 53 7.99 -7.20 10.63
CA VAL A 53 9.46 -7.20 10.74
C VAL A 53 9.99 -5.97 11.48
N ALA A 54 9.10 -5.21 12.11
CA ALA A 54 9.46 -4.01 12.85
C ALA A 54 10.23 -4.37 14.12
N ASP A 55 11.56 -4.30 14.06
CA ASP A 55 12.51 -4.70 15.10
C ASP A 55 13.45 -3.57 15.53
N ASP A 56 13.15 -2.33 15.15
CA ASP A 56 13.94 -1.13 15.51
C ASP A 56 13.10 -0.05 16.22
N ALA A 57 13.69 1.12 16.51
CA ALA A 57 12.98 2.19 17.21
C ALA A 57 11.73 2.70 16.45
N THR A 58 11.63 2.47 15.14
CA THR A 58 10.42 2.77 14.34
C THR A 58 9.28 1.76 14.58
N ALA A 59 9.54 0.66 15.30
CA ALA A 59 8.50 -0.30 15.69
C ALA A 59 7.41 0.34 16.58
N THR A 60 7.70 1.44 17.28
CA THR A 60 6.66 2.24 17.95
C THR A 60 5.57 2.74 17.00
N TYR A 61 5.92 3.01 15.74
CA TYR A 61 5.00 3.45 14.68
C TYR A 61 4.35 2.26 13.95
N TRP A 62 5.13 1.21 13.64
CA TRP A 62 4.67 0.08 12.81
C TRP A 62 4.05 -1.08 13.58
N ASN A 63 4.64 -1.49 14.72
CA ASN A 63 4.17 -2.59 15.56
C ASN A 63 4.89 -2.56 16.94
N PRO A 64 4.27 -1.99 17.99
CA PRO A 64 4.91 -1.87 19.31
C PRO A 64 5.31 -3.20 19.95
N ALA A 65 4.69 -4.33 19.57
CA ALA A 65 5.09 -5.65 20.07
C ALA A 65 6.49 -6.06 19.60
N GLY A 66 6.93 -5.54 18.45
CA GLY A 66 8.26 -5.77 17.90
C GLY A 66 9.39 -5.10 18.70
N LEU A 67 9.09 -4.09 19.52
CA LEU A 67 10.06 -3.44 20.42
C LEU A 67 10.64 -4.41 21.46
N MET A 68 9.90 -5.46 21.81
CA MET A 68 10.40 -6.50 22.71
C MET A 68 11.53 -7.33 22.07
N ALA A 69 11.56 -7.39 20.73
CA ALA A 69 12.60 -8.06 19.96
C ALA A 69 13.72 -7.09 19.51
N SER A 70 13.54 -5.78 19.73
CA SER A 70 14.53 -4.75 19.38
C SER A 70 15.72 -4.73 20.34
N ASP A 71 16.89 -4.37 19.80
CA ASP A 71 18.08 -4.15 20.61
C ASP A 71 17.86 -3.02 21.64
N ARG A 72 18.37 -3.24 22.87
CA ARG A 72 18.26 -2.30 24.01
C ARG A 72 18.69 -0.87 23.69
N ASN A 73 19.59 -0.70 22.73
CA ASN A 73 20.23 0.57 22.39
C ASN A 73 20.05 0.92 20.90
N ASN A 74 18.86 0.69 20.35
CA ASN A 74 18.57 1.06 18.96
C ASN A 74 18.11 2.53 18.85
N LEU A 75 18.79 3.33 18.05
CA LEU A 75 18.47 4.72 17.77
C LEU A 75 18.35 4.91 16.25
N THR A 76 17.16 5.28 15.79
CA THR A 76 16.88 5.58 14.39
C THR A 76 16.56 7.06 14.24
N MET A 77 17.22 7.74 13.29
CA MET A 77 16.90 9.12 12.94
C MET A 77 15.77 9.14 11.90
N MET A 78 14.81 10.05 12.10
CA MET A 78 13.66 10.27 11.21
C MET A 78 14.01 11.23 10.08
#